data_AF-A0A3E0ND80-F1
#
_entry.id   AF-A0A3E0ND80-F1
#
_cell.length_a   1.000
_cell.length_b   1.000
_cell.length_c   1.000
_cell.angle_alpha   90.00
_cell.angle_beta   90.00
_cell.angle_gamma   90.00
#
_symmetry.space_group_name_H-M   'P 1'
#
loop_
_entity.id
_entity.type
_entity.pdbx_description
1 polymer ?
#
loop_
_entity_poly.entity_id
_entity_poly.type
_entity_poly.pdbx_seq_one_letter_code
_entity_poly.pdbx_strand_id
1 'polypeptide(L)'
;MTWEVFAMRHLQDTLRIAFWTLLAFVPMGTVPGAAAADDAHVELVHAQQIRQAERNVQIAKIRYRQYIRVEYPLRLRELNNEIKIGEAEIRLLRRRVDAFRFVTHNDRNDYNSPTTVNIKQLENALFAAELHLEQIKAERTALYQSDRDRRTLLKLEWEAACEELELLQPKAAEPQTIRNDRNAA
;
A
#
# COMPACT_ATOMS: atom_id res chain seq x y z
N MET A 1 -47.57 -40.93 -41.54
CA MET A 1 -46.38 -41.30 -40.74
C MET A 1 -45.42 -41.99 -41.69
N THR A 2 -44.40 -41.26 -42.13
CA THR A 2 -43.47 -41.66 -43.20
C THR A 2 -42.34 -42.51 -42.62
N TRP A 3 -41.93 -43.53 -43.38
CA TRP A 3 -40.88 -44.51 -43.05
C TRP A 3 -39.51 -43.90 -42.73
N GLU A 4 -39.32 -42.60 -42.98
CA GLU A 4 -38.06 -41.87 -42.78
C GLU A 4 -37.69 -41.67 -41.30
N VAL A 5 -38.68 -41.60 -40.39
CA VAL A 5 -38.40 -41.40 -38.95
C VAL A 5 -37.79 -42.66 -38.31
N PHE A 6 -38.04 -43.85 -38.87
CA PHE A 6 -37.52 -45.11 -38.33
C PHE A 6 -36.04 -45.32 -38.68
N ALA A 7 -35.59 -44.89 -39.86
CA ALA A 7 -34.20 -45.03 -40.29
C ALA A 7 -33.23 -44.12 -39.50
N MET A 8 -33.67 -42.93 -39.07
CA MET A 8 -32.82 -41.99 -38.31
C MET A 8 -32.51 -42.45 -36.88
N ARG A 9 -33.38 -43.24 -36.23
CA ARG A 9 -33.11 -43.75 -34.87
C ARG A 9 -32.03 -44.84 -34.84
N HIS A 10 -32.01 -45.73 -35.83
CA HIS A 10 -31.03 -46.83 -35.86
C HIS A 10 -29.58 -46.36 -36.13
N LEU A 11 -29.42 -45.21 -36.77
CA LEU A 11 -28.10 -44.62 -37.06
C LEU A 11 -27.52 -43.87 -35.84
N GLN A 12 -28.37 -43.37 -34.93
CA GLN A 12 -27.93 -42.77 -33.67
C GLN A 12 -27.47 -43.81 -32.64
N ASP A 13 -28.09 -44.99 -32.60
CA ASP A 13 -27.74 -46.02 -31.62
C ASP A 13 -26.43 -46.75 -31.95
N THR A 14 -26.12 -46.91 -33.24
CA THR A 14 -24.85 -47.51 -33.67
C THR A 14 -23.64 -46.60 -33.42
N LEU A 15 -23.80 -45.28 -33.57
CA LEU A 15 -22.76 -44.30 -33.23
C LEU A 15 -22.50 -44.19 -31.71
N ARG A 16 -23.52 -44.40 -30.88
CA ARG A 16 -23.36 -44.42 -29.42
C ARG A 16 -22.57 -45.63 -28.93
N ILE A 17 -22.78 -46.81 -29.52
CA ILE A 17 -22.05 -48.03 -29.13
C ILE A 17 -20.57 -47.94 -29.52
N ALA A 18 -20.25 -47.37 -30.69
CA ALA A 18 -18.87 -47.15 -31.13
C ALA A 18 -18.10 -46.13 -30.26
N PHE A 19 -18.80 -45.13 -29.71
CA PHE A 19 -18.19 -44.15 -28.80
C PHE A 19 -17.81 -44.76 -27.44
N TRP A 20 -18.60 -45.71 -26.93
CA TRP A 20 -18.32 -46.36 -25.64
C TRP A 20 -17.27 -47.48 -25.73
N THR A 21 -17.11 -48.15 -26.88
CA THR A 21 -16.06 -49.18 -27.04
C THR A 21 -14.66 -48.60 -27.23
N LEU A 22 -14.53 -47.36 -27.72
CA LEU A 22 -13.25 -46.64 -27.79
C LEU A 22 -12.78 -46.08 -26.43
N LEU A 23 -13.68 -45.95 -25.46
CA LEU A 23 -13.37 -45.47 -24.11
C LEU A 23 -12.95 -46.59 -23.14
N ALA A 24 -13.19 -47.85 -23.51
CA ALA A 24 -12.89 -49.02 -22.68
C ALA A 24 -11.51 -49.65 -22.95
N PHE A 25 -10.71 -49.10 -23.85
CA PHE A 25 -9.39 -49.64 -24.21
C PHE A 25 -8.27 -48.61 -24.03
N VAL A 26 -8.21 -48.00 -22.84
CA VAL A 26 -6.95 -47.45 -22.33
C VAL A 26 -6.25 -48.62 -21.62
N PRO A 27 -5.07 -49.06 -22.08
CA PRO A 27 -4.33 -50.08 -21.36
C PRO A 27 -4.06 -49.55 -19.96
N MET A 28 -4.52 -50.31 -18.97
CA MET A 28 -4.22 -50.17 -17.55
C MET A 28 -2.72 -50.48 -17.34
N GLY A 29 -1.86 -49.66 -17.93
CA GLY A 29 -0.45 -49.60 -17.64
C GLY A 29 -0.30 -48.75 -16.40
N THR A 30 -0.12 -49.41 -15.25
CA THR A 30 0.42 -48.76 -14.07
C THR A 30 1.79 -48.20 -14.44
N VAL A 31 1.85 -46.92 -14.83
CA VAL A 31 3.11 -46.19 -14.98
C VAL A 31 3.66 -46.01 -13.56
N PRO A 32 4.78 -46.65 -13.17
CA PRO A 32 5.35 -46.55 -11.83
C PRO A 32 6.10 -45.23 -11.63
N GLY A 33 5.53 -44.11 -12.11
CA GLY A 33 6.16 -42.79 -12.13
C GLY A 33 5.23 -41.62 -11.85
N ALA A 34 3.91 -41.82 -11.75
CA ALA A 34 2.96 -40.73 -11.49
C ALA A 34 3.07 -40.18 -10.05
N ALA A 35 3.31 -41.04 -9.05
CA ALA A 35 3.46 -40.60 -7.66
C ALA A 35 4.71 -39.71 -7.44
N ALA A 36 5.83 -40.02 -8.11
CA ALA A 36 7.06 -39.22 -8.00
C ALA A 36 6.97 -37.87 -8.74
N ALA A 37 6.13 -37.77 -9.77
CA ALA A 37 5.90 -36.52 -10.49
C ALA A 37 5.00 -35.56 -9.70
N ASP A 38 3.99 -36.08 -8.99
CA ASP A 38 3.12 -35.29 -8.10
C ASP A 38 3.89 -34.79 -6.87
N ASP A 39 4.71 -35.64 -6.24
CA ASP A 39 5.54 -35.24 -5.09
C ASP A 39 6.56 -34.15 -5.46
N ALA A 40 7.24 -34.29 -6.60
CA ALA A 40 8.16 -33.26 -7.09
C ALA A 40 7.46 -31.93 -7.45
N HIS A 41 6.21 -31.99 -7.92
CA HIS A 41 5.43 -30.79 -8.22
C HIS A 41 5.01 -30.05 -6.94
N VAL A 42 4.57 -30.80 -5.92
CA VAL A 42 4.22 -30.24 -4.60
C VAL A 42 5.42 -29.57 -3.93
N GLU A 43 6.60 -30.20 -3.98
CA GLU A 43 7.84 -29.61 -3.45
C GLU A 43 8.24 -28.32 -4.18
N LEU A 44 8.12 -28.28 -5.51
CA LEU A 44 8.43 -27.09 -6.30
C LEU A 44 7.46 -25.94 -6.02
N VAL A 45 6.17 -26.22 -5.88
CA VAL A 45 5.14 -25.21 -5.53
C VAL A 45 5.40 -24.66 -4.13
N HIS A 46 5.69 -25.52 -3.16
CA HIS A 46 6.03 -25.12 -1.80
C HIS A 46 7.30 -24.24 -1.75
N ALA A 47 8.36 -24.62 -2.47
CA ALA A 47 9.58 -23.82 -2.56
C ALA A 47 9.38 -22.47 -3.28
N GLN A 48 8.39 -22.36 -4.18
CA GLN A 48 8.01 -21.07 -4.78
C GLN A 48 7.23 -20.20 -3.80
N GLN A 49 6.29 -20.77 -3.03
CA GLN A 49 5.52 -20.04 -2.02
C GLN A 49 6.42 -19.45 -0.93
N ILE A 50 7.38 -20.24 -0.43
CA ILE A 50 8.40 -19.77 0.51
C ILE A 50 9.18 -18.58 -0.05
N ARG A 51 9.71 -18.69 -1.27
CA ARG A 51 10.47 -17.60 -1.90
C ARG A 51 9.63 -16.35 -2.10
N GLN A 52 8.33 -16.50 -2.35
CA GLN A 52 7.42 -15.36 -2.47
C GLN A 52 7.17 -14.71 -1.11
N ALA A 53 6.96 -15.49 -0.05
CA ALA A 53 6.82 -14.97 1.31
C ALA A 53 8.09 -14.22 1.77
N GLU A 54 9.28 -14.76 1.51
CA GLU A 54 10.55 -14.07 1.77
C GLU A 54 10.64 -12.71 1.06
N ARG A 55 10.22 -12.64 -0.21
CA ARG A 55 10.16 -11.38 -0.96
C ARG A 55 9.16 -10.41 -0.33
N ASN A 56 7.99 -10.89 0.08
CA ASN A 56 6.97 -10.05 0.72
C ASN A 56 7.50 -9.43 2.02
N VAL A 57 8.21 -10.20 2.84
CA VAL A 57 8.89 -9.69 4.05
C VAL A 57 9.88 -8.58 3.71
N GLN A 58 10.73 -8.78 2.70
CA GLN A 58 11.71 -7.78 2.30
C GLN A 58 11.03 -6.50 1.77
N ILE A 59 9.97 -6.65 0.98
CA ILE A 59 9.19 -5.52 0.47
C ILE A 59 8.56 -4.74 1.62
N ALA A 60 7.89 -5.41 2.57
CA ALA A 60 7.25 -4.76 3.72
C ALA A 60 8.29 -4.02 4.57
N LYS A 61 9.46 -4.65 4.82
CA LYS A 61 10.58 -4.04 5.54
C LYS A 61 11.14 -2.81 4.83
N ILE A 62 11.28 -2.85 3.50
CA ILE A 62 11.74 -1.71 2.70
C ILE A 62 10.72 -0.57 2.78
N ARG A 63 9.43 -0.86 2.61
CA ARG A 63 8.35 0.14 2.72
C ARG A 63 8.34 0.83 4.08
N TYR A 64 8.44 0.06 5.16
CA TYR A 64 8.53 0.60 6.51
C TYR A 64 9.74 1.54 6.69
N ARG A 65 10.91 1.12 6.21
CA ARG A 65 12.14 1.94 6.27
C ARG A 65 12.04 3.19 5.40
N GLN A 66 11.49 3.08 4.20
CA GLN A 66 11.29 4.19 3.27
C GLN A 66 10.39 5.25 3.87
N TYR A 67 9.26 4.84 4.47
CA TYR A 67 8.34 5.76 5.11
C TYR A 67 9.02 6.57 6.23
N ILE A 68 9.69 5.88 7.15
CA ILE A 68 10.32 6.51 8.33
C ILE A 68 11.50 7.41 7.95
N ARG A 69 12.31 6.99 6.98
CA ARG A 69 13.58 7.69 6.67
C ARG A 69 13.43 8.77 5.62
N VAL A 70 12.44 8.65 4.74
CA VAL A 70 12.33 9.50 3.55
C VAL A 70 10.99 10.22 3.54
N GLU A 71 9.88 9.51 3.41
CA GLU A 71 8.58 10.11 3.11
C GLU A 71 8.09 11.05 4.21
N TYR A 72 8.06 10.58 5.46
CA TYR A 72 7.59 11.39 6.57
C TYR A 72 8.51 12.60 6.86
N PRO A 73 9.85 12.44 6.98
CA PRO A 73 10.75 13.57 7.18
C PRO A 73 10.71 14.60 6.04
N LEU A 74 10.56 14.14 4.79
CA LEU A 74 10.45 15.02 3.63
C LEU A 74 9.18 15.88 3.74
N ARG A 75 8.03 15.24 3.96
CA ARG A 75 6.75 15.96 4.09
C ARG A 75 6.75 16.95 5.24
N LEU A 76 7.37 16.58 6.36
CA LEU A 76 7.52 17.47 7.50
C LEU A 76 8.42 18.67 7.18
N ARG A 77 9.49 18.48 6.41
CA ARG A 77 10.37 19.58 5.96
C ARG A 77 9.65 20.53 5.02
N GLU A 78 8.87 20.00 4.07
CA GLU A 78 8.03 20.79 3.16
C GLU A 78 7.10 21.72 3.95
N LEU A 79 6.27 21.16 4.83
CA LEU A 79 5.34 21.94 5.64
C LEU A 79 6.05 22.97 6.53
N ASN A 80 7.19 22.62 7.13
CA ASN A 80 7.95 23.57 7.95
C ASN A 80 8.56 24.71 7.12
N ASN A 81 8.94 24.45 5.87
CA ASN A 81 9.43 25.49 4.96
C ASN A 81 8.29 26.39 4.51
N GLU A 82 7.14 25.83 4.15
CA GLU A 82 5.93 26.59 3.81
C GLU A 82 5.48 27.49 4.96
N ILE A 83 5.51 26.99 6.21
CA ILE A 83 5.24 27.79 7.41
C ILE A 83 6.20 28.99 7.49
N LYS A 84 7.51 28.77 7.31
CA LYS A 84 8.50 29.86 7.38
C LYS A 84 8.30 30.91 6.28
N ILE A 85 7.94 30.46 5.07
CA ILE A 85 7.66 31.33 3.93
C ILE A 85 6.39 32.14 4.22
N GLY A 86 5.30 31.50 4.65
CA GLY A 86 4.05 32.17 5.01
C GLY A 86 4.22 33.18 6.15
N GLU A 87 5.02 32.85 7.18
CA GLU A 87 5.37 33.79 8.25
C GLU A 87 6.16 35.00 7.73
N ALA A 88 7.06 34.80 6.76
CA ALA A 88 7.81 35.89 6.14
C ALA A 88 6.90 36.78 5.28
N GLU A 89 5.98 36.18 4.54
CA GLU A 89 4.97 36.89 3.74
C GLU A 89 4.06 37.74 4.61
N ILE A 90 3.51 37.18 5.69
CA ILE A 90 2.69 37.92 6.67
C ILE A 90 3.48 39.10 7.25
N ARG A 91 4.75 38.90 7.64
CA ARG A 91 5.59 40.00 8.14
C ARG A 91 5.76 41.10 7.10
N LEU A 92 5.93 40.76 5.83
CA LEU A 92 6.08 41.71 4.74
C LEU A 92 4.77 42.47 4.45
N LEU A 93 3.64 41.76 4.42
CA LEU A 93 2.31 42.35 4.21
C LEU A 93 1.94 43.29 5.36
N ARG A 94 2.17 42.89 6.62
CA ARG A 94 1.96 43.76 7.80
C ARG A 94 2.75 45.06 7.69
N ARG A 95 4.05 44.98 7.37
CA ARG A 95 4.90 46.18 7.16
C ARG A 95 4.37 47.08 6.05
N ARG A 96 3.84 46.51 4.95
CA ARG A 96 3.24 47.29 3.86
C ARG A 96 1.95 47.99 4.31
N VAL A 97 1.04 47.27 4.97
CA VAL A 97 -0.19 47.84 5.52
C VAL A 97 0.13 48.99 6.47
N ASP A 98 1.08 48.80 7.39
CA ASP A 98 1.49 49.83 8.36
C ASP A 98 2.10 51.05 7.67
N ALA A 99 2.97 50.84 6.66
CA ALA A 99 3.57 51.92 5.89
C ALA A 99 2.50 52.74 5.13
N PHE A 100 1.55 52.08 4.45
CA PHE A 100 0.48 52.78 3.73
C PHE A 100 -0.48 53.51 4.68
N ARG A 101 -0.79 52.92 5.84
CA ARG A 101 -1.59 53.59 6.88
C ARG A 101 -0.89 54.84 7.41
N PHE A 102 0.42 54.80 7.66
CA PHE A 102 1.18 55.99 8.09
C PHE A 102 1.12 57.13 7.06
N VAL A 103 1.26 56.81 5.76
CA VAL A 103 1.19 57.79 4.68
C VAL A 103 -0.22 58.40 4.57
N THR A 104 -1.26 57.58 4.63
CA THR A 104 -2.66 58.07 4.55
C THR A 104 -3.10 58.84 5.80
N HIS A 105 -2.57 58.53 6.98
CA HIS A 105 -2.94 59.24 8.21
C HIS A 105 -2.37 60.67 8.27
N ASN A 106 -1.24 60.93 7.59
CA ASN A 106 -0.64 62.25 7.50
C ASN A 106 -1.30 63.13 6.42
N ASP A 107 -2.01 62.53 5.46
CA ASP A 107 -2.70 63.22 4.38
C ASP A 107 -4.20 63.35 4.72
N ARG A 108 -4.57 64.44 5.38
CA ARG A 108 -5.88 64.67 6.03
C ARG A 108 -7.11 64.66 5.11
N ASN A 109 -6.97 64.42 3.80
CA ASN A 109 -7.95 64.91 2.84
C ASN A 109 -8.64 63.90 1.90
N ASP A 110 -8.43 62.59 2.01
CA ASP A 110 -9.00 61.68 1.00
C ASP A 110 -9.71 60.44 1.57
N TYR A 111 -11.03 60.57 1.74
CA TYR A 111 -11.93 59.44 2.01
C TYR A 111 -12.25 58.61 0.74
N ASN A 112 -11.78 59.03 -0.45
CA ASN A 112 -12.07 58.40 -1.74
C ASN A 112 -10.81 58.18 -2.64
N SER A 113 -9.58 58.28 -2.11
CA SER A 113 -8.40 58.11 -2.97
C SER A 113 -8.08 56.63 -3.25
N PRO A 114 -7.41 56.33 -4.39
CA PRO A 114 -6.93 54.99 -4.76
C PRO A 114 -6.13 54.29 -3.64
N THR A 115 -5.55 55.07 -2.72
CA THR A 115 -4.77 54.60 -1.59
C THR A 115 -5.60 53.80 -0.59
N THR A 116 -6.88 54.14 -0.39
CA THR A 116 -7.79 53.41 0.51
C THR A 116 -8.16 52.02 -0.03
N VAL A 117 -8.36 51.91 -1.35
CA VAL A 117 -8.62 50.63 -2.04
C VAL A 117 -7.39 49.73 -1.94
N ASN A 118 -6.20 50.28 -2.12
CA ASN A 118 -4.94 49.55 -2.00
C ASN A 118 -4.69 49.03 -0.56
N ILE A 119 -5.04 49.82 0.47
CA ILE A 119 -4.95 49.36 1.87
C ILE A 119 -5.88 48.18 2.12
N LYS A 120 -7.15 48.26 1.70
CA LYS A 120 -8.11 47.16 1.85
C LYS A 120 -7.66 45.90 1.10
N GLN A 121 -7.07 46.05 -0.09
CA GLN A 121 -6.51 44.91 -0.83
C GLN A 121 -5.35 44.27 -0.07
N LEU A 122 -4.45 45.06 0.52
CA LEU A 122 -3.35 44.55 1.34
C LEU A 122 -3.83 43.89 2.63
N GLU A 123 -4.87 44.43 3.27
CA GLU A 123 -5.51 43.84 4.45
C GLU A 123 -6.18 42.50 4.10
N ASN A 124 -6.88 42.42 2.96
CA ASN A 124 -7.44 41.15 2.48
C ASN A 124 -6.35 40.13 2.16
N ALA A 125 -5.25 40.55 1.53
CA ALA A 125 -4.10 39.68 1.25
C ALA A 125 -3.43 39.20 2.54
N LEU A 126 -3.29 40.07 3.54
CA LEU A 126 -2.79 39.71 4.86
C LEU A 126 -3.70 38.67 5.53
N PHE A 127 -5.01 38.90 5.54
CA PHE A 127 -5.98 37.96 6.10
C PHE A 127 -5.93 36.59 5.40
N ALA A 128 -5.84 36.58 4.07
CA ALA A 128 -5.71 35.35 3.30
C ALA A 128 -4.41 34.59 3.63
N ALA A 129 -3.29 35.30 3.77
CA ALA A 129 -2.01 34.70 4.14
C ALA A 129 -2.02 34.14 5.57
N GLU A 130 -2.66 34.84 6.52
CA GLU A 130 -2.86 34.37 7.90
C GLU A 130 -3.70 33.09 7.94
N LEU A 131 -4.84 33.06 7.22
CA LEU A 131 -5.69 31.89 7.10
C LEU A 131 -4.93 30.69 6.50
N HIS A 132 -4.17 30.93 5.43
CA HIS A 132 -3.37 29.88 4.80
C HIS A 132 -2.30 29.33 5.75
N LEU A 133 -1.63 30.19 6.52
CA LEU A 133 -0.66 29.76 7.52
C LEU A 133 -1.30 28.88 8.61
N GLU A 134 -2.51 29.23 9.05
CA GLU A 134 -3.26 28.39 10.00
C GLU A 134 -3.60 27.02 9.42
N GLN A 135 -4.01 26.97 8.14
CA GLN A 135 -4.26 25.72 7.44
C GLN A 135 -3.01 24.85 7.36
N ILE A 136 -1.86 25.39 6.96
CA ILE A 136 -0.60 24.61 6.89
C ILE A 136 -0.19 24.12 8.29
N LYS A 137 -0.40 24.93 9.34
CA LYS A 137 -0.16 24.51 10.73
C LYS A 137 -1.07 23.36 11.13
N ALA A 138 -2.34 23.38 10.73
CA ALA A 138 -3.28 22.28 10.95
C ALA A 138 -2.92 21.02 10.13
N GLU A 139 -2.45 21.18 8.91
CA GLU A 139 -1.94 20.04 8.11
C GLU A 139 -0.73 19.39 8.79
N ARG A 140 0.17 20.18 9.38
CA ARG A 140 1.30 19.64 10.13
C ARG A 140 0.87 18.86 11.37
N THR A 141 -0.15 19.32 12.10
CA THR A 141 -0.67 18.55 13.24
C THR A 141 -1.36 17.26 12.79
N ALA A 142 -2.10 17.29 11.68
CA ALA A 142 -2.67 16.10 11.07
C ALA A 142 -1.59 15.12 10.58
N LEU A 143 -0.47 15.63 10.05
CA LEU A 143 0.67 14.80 9.66
C LEU A 143 1.26 14.04 10.86
N TYR A 144 1.37 14.66 12.04
CA TYR A 144 1.84 13.97 13.25
C TYR A 144 0.91 12.84 13.70
N GLN A 145 -0.41 13.05 13.59
CA GLN A 145 -1.38 12.02 13.95
C GLN A 145 -1.33 10.86 12.95
N SER A 146 -1.38 11.17 11.66
CA SER A 146 -1.33 10.16 10.59
C SER A 146 0.00 9.40 10.54
N ASP A 147 1.12 9.99 10.95
CA ASP A 147 2.41 9.30 11.08
C ASP A 147 2.35 8.12 12.05
N ARG A 148 1.68 8.30 13.19
CA ARG A 148 1.53 7.25 14.19
C ARG A 148 0.74 6.07 13.63
N ASP A 149 -0.38 6.36 12.98
CA ASP A 149 -1.25 5.33 12.41
C ASP A 149 -0.55 4.61 11.25
N ARG A 150 0.12 5.38 10.38
CA ARG A 150 0.82 4.81 9.22
C ARG A 150 2.00 3.94 9.62
N ARG A 151 2.77 4.32 10.64
CA ARG A 151 3.84 3.46 11.20
C ARG A 151 3.29 2.18 11.77
N THR A 152 2.18 2.27 12.50
CA THR A 152 1.54 1.12 13.12
C THR A 152 1.07 0.14 12.04
N LEU A 153 0.39 0.64 11.01
CA LEU A 153 -0.05 -0.15 9.87
C LEU A 153 1.12 -0.82 9.14
N LEU A 154 2.18 -0.07 8.78
CA LEU A 154 3.34 -0.65 8.08
C LEU A 154 4.11 -1.67 8.94
N LYS A 155 4.10 -1.50 10.27
CA LYS A 155 4.69 -2.46 11.20
C LYS A 155 3.87 -3.76 11.22
N LEU A 156 2.55 -3.66 11.31
CA LEU A 156 1.64 -4.80 11.26
C LEU A 156 1.72 -5.54 9.92
N GLU A 157 1.83 -4.82 8.80
CA GLU A 157 2.06 -5.44 7.47
C GLU A 157 3.37 -6.24 7.43
N TRP A 158 4.43 -5.74 8.09
CA TRP A 158 5.69 -6.46 8.17
C TRP A 158 5.61 -7.67 9.11
N GLU A 159 4.97 -7.53 10.27
CA GLU A 159 4.73 -8.64 11.21
C GLU A 159 3.92 -9.75 10.55
N ALA A 160 2.81 -9.41 9.87
CA ALA A 160 1.98 -10.38 9.16
C ALA A 160 2.75 -11.11 8.04
N ALA A 161 3.63 -10.42 7.31
CA ALA A 161 4.48 -11.06 6.31
C ALA A 161 5.50 -12.03 6.93
N CYS A 162 6.02 -11.71 8.11
CA CYS A 162 6.91 -12.61 8.86
C CYS A 162 6.15 -13.85 9.35
N GLU A 163 4.95 -13.67 9.90
CA GLU A 163 4.08 -14.77 10.35
C GLU A 163 3.73 -15.72 9.19
N GLU A 164 3.40 -15.18 8.01
CA GLU A 164 3.14 -15.98 6.80
C GLU A 164 4.36 -16.84 6.42
N LEU A 165 5.57 -16.26 6.49
CA LEU A 165 6.80 -16.99 6.21
C LEU A 165 7.07 -18.08 7.26
N GLU A 166 6.84 -17.81 8.55
CA GLU A 166 7.00 -18.78 9.63
C GLU A 166 6.02 -19.95 9.52
N LEU A 167 4.79 -19.73 9.05
CA LEU A 167 3.82 -20.80 8.80
C LEU A 167 4.25 -21.72 7.66
N LEU A 168 4.89 -21.17 6.61
CA LEU A 168 5.38 -21.92 5.46
C LEU A 168 6.75 -22.59 5.71
N GLN A 169 7.56 -22.03 6.60
CA GLN A 169 8.79 -22.62 7.11
C GLN A 169 8.63 -22.96 8.59
N PRO A 170 7.82 -23.97 8.96
CA PRO A 170 7.74 -24.36 10.35
C PRO A 170 9.14 -24.69 10.82
N LYS A 171 9.63 -23.93 11.81
CA LYS A 171 10.95 -24.12 12.42
C LYS A 171 11.11 -25.60 12.69
N ALA A 172 12.02 -26.27 11.97
CA ALA A 172 12.26 -27.70 12.14
C ALA A 172 12.41 -27.95 13.64
N ALA A 173 11.50 -28.74 14.21
CA ALA A 173 11.44 -28.99 15.64
C ALA A 173 12.86 -29.29 16.12
N GLU A 174 13.37 -28.47 17.04
CA GLU A 174 14.70 -28.65 17.62
C GLU A 174 14.78 -30.12 18.03
N PRO A 175 15.76 -30.90 17.52
CA PRO A 175 15.89 -32.29 17.92
C PRO A 175 16.06 -32.27 19.43
N GLN A 176 15.05 -32.77 20.15
CA GLN A 176 15.15 -33.02 21.58
C GLN A 176 16.35 -33.94 21.72
N THR A 177 17.49 -33.34 22.08
CA THR A 177 18.65 -34.10 22.51
C THR A 177 18.18 -34.75 23.79
N ILE A 178 17.73 -35.99 23.67
CA ILE A 178 17.59 -36.91 24.80
C ILE A 178 18.99 -36.93 25.39
N ARG A 179 19.22 -36.08 26.41
CA ARG A 179 20.35 -36.19 27.32
C ARG A 179 20.19 -37.57 27.94
N ASN A 180 20.85 -38.55 27.32
CA ASN A 180 21.11 -39.80 27.97
C ASN A 180 22.04 -39.47 29.12
N ASP A 181 21.45 -39.25 30.29
CA ASP A 181 22.14 -39.30 31.57
C ASP A 181 22.62 -40.74 31.78
N ARG A 182 23.71 -41.09 31.07
CA ARG A 182 24.53 -42.27 31.33
C ARG A 182 25.88 -41.79 31.85
N ASN A 183 25.84 -41.11 32.99
CA ASN A 183 26.95 -41.22 33.92
C ASN A 183 26.78 -42.57 34.62
N ALA A 184 27.37 -43.58 34.00
CA ALA A 184 27.72 -44.82 34.66
C ALA A 184 28.59 -44.47 35.88
N ALA A 185 28.04 -44.71 37.06
CA ALA A 185 28.77 -44.90 38.31
C ALA A 185 28.96 -46.41 38.51
#